data_AF-A0A508WQF2-F1
#
_entry.id   AF-A0A508WQF2-F1
#
_cell.length_a   1.000
_cell.length_b   1.000
_cell.length_c   1.000
_cell.angle_alpha   90.00
_cell.angle_beta   90.00
_cell.angle_gamma   90.00
#
_symmetry.space_group_name_H-M   'P 1'
#
loop_
_entity.id
_entity.type
_entity.pdbx_description
1 polymer ?
#
loop_
_entity_poly.entity_id
_entity_poly.type
_entity_poly.pdbx_seq_one_letter_code
_entity_poly.pdbx_strand_id
1 'polypeptide(L)'
;MNSLAPALKVREWVSGEPLSSFQPGKLYILEFCGTSCEPSEGAMRDLIELQETYKDSGVEVVAVAAHERAAPADEDRSKIDAWLARSRR
;
A
#
# COMPACT_ATOMS: atom_id res chain seq x y z
N MET A 1 -14.90 -15.91 9.78
CA MET A 1 -15.13 -14.47 9.48
C MET A 1 -15.25 -13.60 10.74
N ASN A 2 -14.65 -14.00 11.89
CA ASN A 2 -14.75 -13.27 13.17
C ASN A 2 -13.37 -13.04 13.84
N SER A 3 -12.28 -13.07 13.06
CA SER A 3 -10.94 -12.77 13.56
C SER A 3 -10.64 -11.29 13.40
N LEU A 4 -10.03 -10.68 14.40
CA LEU A 4 -9.53 -9.31 14.30
C LEU A 4 -8.43 -9.23 13.24
N ALA A 5 -8.38 -8.10 12.52
CA ALA A 5 -7.26 -7.82 11.65
C ALA A 5 -5.96 -7.81 12.49
N PRO A 6 -4.91 -8.53 12.06
CA PRO A 6 -3.65 -8.53 12.79
C PRO A 6 -2.97 -7.16 12.70
N ALA A 7 -2.09 -6.85 13.65
CA ALA A 7 -1.26 -5.65 13.56
C ALA A 7 -0.43 -5.68 12.27
N LEU A 8 -0.45 -4.56 11.53
CA LEU A 8 0.35 -4.43 10.31
C LEU A 8 1.81 -4.22 10.67
N LYS A 9 2.67 -5.16 10.26
CA LYS A 9 4.12 -5.07 10.41
C LYS A 9 4.75 -5.05 9.02
N VAL A 10 5.45 -3.98 8.70
CA VAL A 10 6.20 -3.81 7.45
C VAL A 10 7.67 -3.54 7.75
N ARG A 11 8.54 -3.83 6.79
CA ARG A 11 9.98 -3.58 6.92
C ARG A 11 10.29 -2.09 6.96
N GLU A 12 9.67 -1.33 6.05
CA GLU A 12 9.93 0.08 5.85
C GLU A 12 8.68 0.75 5.24
N TRP A 13 8.46 2.02 5.59
CA TRP A 13 7.46 2.87 4.97
C TRP A 13 8.12 3.72 3.89
N VAL A 14 7.61 3.64 2.66
CA VAL A 14 8.24 4.26 1.49
C VAL A 14 7.57 5.59 1.11
N SER A 15 6.26 5.72 1.37
CA SER A 15 5.51 6.92 1.04
C SER A 15 4.38 7.15 2.04
N GLY A 16 4.08 8.42 2.31
CA GLY A 16 3.08 8.82 3.29
C GLY A 16 3.55 8.65 4.73
N GLU A 17 2.65 8.93 5.67
CA GLU A 17 2.91 8.79 7.09
C GLU A 17 2.79 7.31 7.52
N PRO A 18 3.72 6.78 8.33
CA PRO A 18 3.63 5.44 8.88
C PRO A 18 2.31 5.18 9.64
N LEU A 19 1.61 4.10 9.28
CA LEU A 19 0.45 3.65 10.05
C LEU A 19 0.90 2.90 11.31
N SER A 20 0.77 3.53 12.47
CA SER A 20 1.15 2.94 13.76
C SER A 20 0.13 1.93 14.29
N SER A 21 -1.17 2.18 14.09
CA SER A 21 -2.27 1.32 14.54
C SER A 21 -3.58 1.66 13.84
N PHE A 22 -4.44 0.66 13.67
CA PHE A 22 -5.79 0.86 13.15
C PHE A 22 -6.66 1.60 14.17
N GLN A 23 -7.32 2.67 13.73
CA GLN A 23 -8.19 3.49 14.57
C GLN A 23 -9.67 3.08 14.42
N PRO A 24 -10.45 3.08 15.52
CA PRO A 24 -11.90 2.91 15.45
C PRO A 24 -12.55 3.98 14.56
N GLY A 25 -13.57 3.61 13.79
CA GLY A 25 -14.33 4.53 12.94
C GLY A 25 -13.67 4.87 11.60
N LYS A 26 -12.47 4.35 11.32
CA LYS A 26 -11.84 4.41 10.00
C LYS A 26 -12.00 3.10 9.23
N LEU A 27 -12.11 3.21 7.91
CA LEU A 27 -12.08 2.06 7.01
C LEU A 27 -10.68 1.95 6.40
N TYR A 28 -10.02 0.82 6.64
CA TYR A 28 -8.71 0.52 6.09
C TYR A 28 -8.81 -0.46 4.93
N ILE A 29 -8.21 -0.12 3.80
CA ILE A 29 -8.11 -0.99 2.62
C ILE A 29 -6.65 -1.36 2.44
N LEU A 30 -6.32 -2.63 2.65
CA LEU A 30 -4.96 -3.15 2.49
C LEU A 30 -4.84 -3.85 1.13
N GLU A 31 -4.02 -3.32 0.24
CA GLU A 31 -3.69 -3.94 -1.05
C GLU A 31 -2.29 -4.55 -0.99
N PHE A 32 -2.15 -5.85 -1.26
CA PHE A 32 -0.86 -6.54 -1.24
C PHE A 32 -0.35 -6.74 -2.68
N CYS A 33 0.50 -5.82 -3.14
CA CYS A 33 0.94 -5.75 -4.53
C CYS A 33 2.35 -6.33 -4.76
N GLY A 34 2.68 -6.57 -6.03
CA GLY A 34 4.03 -6.90 -6.50
C GLY A 34 4.52 -5.90 -7.54
N THR A 35 5.77 -5.47 -7.47
CA THR A 35 6.30 -4.40 -8.36
C THR A 35 6.49 -4.86 -9.80
N SER A 36 6.45 -6.17 -10.06
CA SER A 36 6.66 -6.78 -11.38
C SER A 36 5.37 -7.12 -12.14
N CYS A 37 4.20 -6.64 -11.70
CA CYS A 37 2.90 -7.02 -12.26
C CYS A 37 2.23 -5.83 -12.98
N GLU A 38 2.07 -5.90 -14.31
CA GLU A 38 1.36 -4.86 -15.10
C GLU A 38 -0.11 -4.63 -14.65
N PRO A 39 -0.92 -5.67 -14.37
CA PRO A 39 -2.27 -5.49 -13.81
C PRO A 39 -2.34 -4.63 -12.54
N SER A 40 -1.24 -4.55 -11.78
CA SER A 40 -1.19 -3.79 -10.53
C SER A 40 -1.16 -2.27 -10.75
N GLU A 41 -0.82 -1.76 -11.94
CA GLU A 41 -0.83 -0.32 -12.18
C GLU A 41 -2.24 0.27 -12.26
N GLY A 42 -3.16 -0.40 -12.96
CA GLY A 42 -4.56 0.03 -13.04
C GLY A 42 -5.25 0.02 -11.68
N ALA A 43 -5.10 -1.09 -10.94
CA ALA A 43 -5.65 -1.22 -9.59
C ALA A 43 -5.11 -0.13 -8.64
N MET A 44 -3.82 0.22 -8.73
CA MET A 44 -3.26 1.30 -7.92
C MET A 44 -3.85 2.67 -8.26
N ARG A 45 -4.15 2.95 -9.54
CA ARG A 45 -4.81 4.21 -9.92
C ARG A 45 -6.20 4.29 -9.32
N ASP A 46 -6.98 3.22 -9.41
CA ASP A 46 -8.32 3.14 -8.83
C ASP A 46 -8.27 3.32 -7.30
N LEU A 47 -7.26 2.72 -6.65
CA LEU A 47 -7.02 2.85 -5.21
C LEU A 47 -6.62 4.27 -4.78
N ILE A 48 -5.80 4.97 -5.59
CA ILE A 48 -5.46 6.37 -5.35
C ILE A 48 -6.70 7.25 -5.49
N GLU A 49 -7.51 7.03 -6.53
CA GLU A 49 -8.78 7.76 -6.70
C GLU A 49 -9.73 7.53 -5.53
N LEU A 50 -9.82 6.29 -5.04
CA LEU A 50 -10.63 5.94 -3.88
C LEU A 50 -10.15 6.67 -2.60
N GLN A 51 -8.83 6.68 -2.37
CA GLN A 51 -8.24 7.41 -1.25
C GLN A 51 -8.58 8.91 -1.32
N GLU A 52 -8.43 9.54 -2.48
CA GLU A 52 -8.70 10.98 -2.63
C GLU A 52 -10.18 11.31 -2.50
N THR A 53 -11.06 10.47 -3.04
CA THR A 53 -12.52 10.65 -3.00
C THR A 53 -13.05 10.55 -1.58
N TYR A 54 -12.49 9.66 -0.75
CA TYR A 54 -13.03 9.35 0.57
C TYR A 54 -12.12 9.73 1.74
N LYS A 55 -11.06 10.52 1.52
CA LYS A 55 -10.14 10.96 2.59
C LYS A 55 -10.84 11.65 3.76
N ASP A 56 -11.85 12.47 3.46
CA ASP A 56 -12.61 13.20 4.48
C ASP A 56 -13.70 12.32 5.14
N SER A 57 -13.93 11.11 4.62
CA SER A 57 -14.88 10.12 5.15
C SER A 57 -14.21 9.04 6.00
N GLY A 58 -12.90 9.17 6.27
CA GLY A 58 -12.16 8.24 7.12
C GLY A 58 -11.69 6.96 6.41
N VAL A 59 -11.60 6.98 5.08
CA VAL A 59 -10.99 5.88 4.30
C VAL A 59 -9.47 6.07 4.23
N GLU A 60 -8.75 4.99 4.48
CA GLU A 60 -7.29 4.95 4.43
C GLU A 60 -6.82 3.70 3.65
N VAL A 61 -6.18 3.93 2.51
CA VAL A 61 -5.65 2.90 1.61
C VAL A 61 -4.17 2.71 1.90
N VAL A 62 -3.76 1.46 2.13
CA VAL A 62 -2.37 1.08 2.34
C VAL A 62 -1.98 0.01 1.34
N ALA A 63 -1.07 0.37 0.42
CA ALA A 63 -0.45 -0.58 -0.50
C ALA A 63 0.81 -1.18 0.13
N VAL A 64 0.89 -2.50 0.18
CA VAL A 64 1.99 -3.28 0.74
C VAL A 64 2.67 -4.04 -0.38
N ALA A 65 3.90 -3.66 -0.71
CA ALA A 65 4.74 -4.43 -1.63
C ALA A 65 5.13 -5.77 -0.96
N ALA A 66 4.38 -6.83 -1.26
CA ALA A 66 4.49 -8.13 -0.60
C ALA A 66 5.10 -9.23 -1.48
N HIS A 67 5.22 -8.97 -2.79
CA HIS A 67 5.78 -9.92 -3.75
C HIS A 67 7.22 -9.57 -4.21
N GLU A 68 7.93 -8.73 -3.45
CA GLU A 68 9.38 -8.61 -3.64
C GLU A 68 10.05 -9.80 -2.96
N ARG A 69 10.76 -10.63 -3.73
CA ARG A 69 11.64 -11.65 -3.13
C ARG A 69 12.62 -10.93 -2.22
N ALA A 70 13.07 -11.58 -1.16
CA ALA A 70 14.09 -11.08 -0.25
C ALA A 70 15.44 -10.86 -0.99
N ALA A 71 15.52 -9.79 -1.78
CA ALA A 71 16.75 -9.23 -2.31
C ALA A 71 17.37 -8.35 -1.20
N PRO A 72 18.64 -7.95 -1.33
CA PRO A 72 19.19 -6.94 -0.44
C PRO A 72 18.32 -5.67 -0.50
N ALA A 73 18.12 -5.05 0.67
CA ALA A 73 17.06 -4.06 0.91
C ALA A 73 17.10 -2.82 -0.01
N ASP A 74 18.28 -2.51 -0.56
CA ASP A 74 18.54 -1.41 -1.48
C ASP A 74 17.99 -1.66 -2.90
N GLU A 75 18.05 -2.91 -3.38
CA GLU A 75 17.56 -3.29 -4.71
C GLU A 75 16.02 -3.28 -4.75
N ASP A 76 15.37 -3.69 -3.64
CA ASP A 76 13.91 -3.65 -3.49
C ASP A 76 13.37 -2.21 -3.51
N ARG A 77 14.04 -1.30 -2.80
CA ARG A 77 13.58 0.09 -2.66
C ARG A 77 13.54 0.81 -4.00
N SER A 78 14.58 0.66 -4.81
CA SER A 78 14.65 1.29 -6.13
C SER A 78 13.56 0.76 -7.08
N LYS A 79 13.20 -0.53 -6.97
CA LYS A 79 12.09 -1.13 -7.75
C LYS A 79 10.74 -0.59 -7.29
N ILE A 80 10.52 -0.50 -5.98
CA ILE A 80 9.30 0.06 -5.40
C ILE A 80 9.14 1.54 -5.80
N ASP A 81 10.20 2.34 -5.71
CA ASP A 81 10.16 3.76 -6.10
C ASP A 81 9.86 3.94 -7.59
N ALA A 82 10.49 3.15 -8.45
CA ALA A 82 10.23 3.17 -9.89
C ALA A 82 8.79 2.76 -10.23
N TRP A 83 8.26 1.75 -9.55
CA TRP A 83 6.88 1.31 -9.69
C TRP A 83 5.90 2.40 -9.21
N LEU A 84 6.12 2.99 -8.03
CA LEU A 84 5.30 4.08 -7.50
C LEU A 84 5.24 5.28 -8.46
N ALA A 85 6.38 5.64 -9.07
CA ALA A 85 6.43 6.73 -10.05
C ALA A 85 5.63 6.42 -11.32
N ARG A 86 5.53 5.14 -11.72
CA ARG A 86 4.71 4.71 -12.86
C ARG A 86 3.22 4.73 -12.52
N SER A 87 2.84 4.23 -11.35
CA SER A 87 1.43 4.12 -10.93
C SER A 87 0.76 5.45 -10.62
N ARG A 88 1.53 6.51 -10.37
CA ARG A 88 1.03 7.87 -10.12
C ARG A 88 0.88 8.73 -11.38
N ARG A 89 1.11 8.17 -12.57
CA ARG A 89 0.94 8.88 -13.83
C ARG A 89 -0.50 8.92 -14.33
#